data_AF-A0A850BV12-F1
#
_entry.id   AF-A0A850BV12-F1
#
_cell.length_a   1.000
_cell.length_b   1.000
_cell.length_c   1.000
_cell.angle_alpha   90.00
_cell.angle_beta   90.00
_cell.angle_gamma   90.00
#
_symmetry.space_group_name_H-M   'P 1'
#
loop_
_entity.id
_entity.type
_entity.pdbx_description
1 polymer ?
#
loop_
_entity_poly.entity_id
_entity_poly.type
_entity_poly.pdbx_seq_one_letter_code
_entity_poly.pdbx_strand_id
1 'polypeptide(L)' 'MTTFTITLPDERMKELKKIAERFRVAPEELVRASLEELLTRPLDDFQKALERVLNKNTDLYKRLA' A
#
# COMPACT_ATOMS: atom_id res chain seq x y z
N MET A 1 -21.93 8.82 1.80
CA MET A 1 -20.69 9.28 2.45
C MET A 1 -20.74 8.81 3.89
N THR A 2 -19.71 8.09 4.34
CA THR A 2 -19.66 7.53 5.69
C THR A 2 -18.42 8.10 6.37
N THR A 3 -18.59 8.68 7.56
CA THR A 3 -17.47 9.23 8.34
C THR A 3 -17.08 8.23 9.41
N PHE A 4 -15.79 7.96 9.54
CA PHE A 4 -15.24 7.16 10.62
C PHE A 4 -14.08 7.92 11.27
N THR A 5 -14.02 7.87 12.60
CA THR A 5 -12.97 8.52 13.38
C THR A 5 -11.89 7.49 13.69
N ILE A 6 -10.64 7.84 13.42
CA ILE A 6 -9.48 6.99 13.65
C ILE A 6 -8.59 7.65 14.69
N THR A 7 -8.24 6.93 15.75
CA THR A 7 -7.28 7.41 16.74
C THR A 7 -5.89 7.03 16.28
N LEU A 8 -5.03 8.03 16.03
CA LEU A 8 -3.62 7.81 15.73
C LEU A 8 -2.75 8.29 16.90
N PRO A 9 -1.64 7.60 17.19
CA PRO A 9 -0.62 8.13 18.08
C PRO A 9 -0.10 9.48 17.58
N ASP A 10 0.18 10.42 18.49
CA ASP A 10 0.62 11.77 18.15
C ASP A 10 1.86 11.79 17.23
N GLU A 11 2.79 10.86 17.45
CA GLU A 11 3.99 10.71 16.60
C GLU A 11 3.64 10.37 15.15
N ARG A 12 2.64 9.52 14.92
CA ARG A 12 2.17 9.17 13.58
C ARG A 12 1.41 10.33 12.94
N MET A 13 0.66 11.10 13.73
CA MET A 13 -0.03 12.30 13.25
C MET A 13 0.96 13.39 12.80
N LYS A 14 2.08 13.57 13.53
CA LYS A 14 3.15 14.50 13.14
C LYS A 14 3.78 14.11 11.80
N GLU A 15 4.09 12.82 11.63
CA GLU A 15 4.65 12.32 10.38
C GLU A 15 3.66 12.47 9.22
N LEU A 16 2.38 12.17 9.42
CA LEU A 16 1.34 12.38 8.42
C LEU A 16 1.25 13.84 7.99
N LYS A 17 1.27 14.78 8.95
CA LYS A 17 1.27 16.22 8.67
C LYS A 17 2.47 16.65 7.83
N LYS A 18 3.69 16.20 8.17
CA LYS A 18 4.89 16.51 7.38
C LYS A 18 4.78 16.04 5.93
N ILE A 19 4.24 14.84 5.73
CA ILE A 19 4.03 14.27 4.40
C ILE A 19 2.97 15.11 3.65
N ALA A 20 1.85 15.40 4.30
CA ALA A 20 0.78 16.22 3.74
C ALA A 20 1.27 17.62 3.33
N GLU A 21 2.08 18.27 4.16
CA GLU A 21 2.73 19.55 3.86
C GLU A 21 3.65 19.47 2.64
N ARG A 22 4.45 18.40 2.55
CA ARG A 22 5.33 18.18 1.38
C ARG A 22 4.55 18.05 0.08
N PHE A 23 3.39 17.41 0.13
CA PHE A 23 2.50 17.25 -1.01
C PHE A 23 1.50 18.40 -1.19
N ARG A 24 1.49 19.39 -0.28
CA ARG A 24 0.53 20.52 -0.23
C ARG A 24 -0.93 20.07 -0.27
N VAL A 25 -1.24 18.97 0.40
CA VAL A 25 -2.59 18.41 0.53
C VAL A 25 -3.01 18.38 1.99
N ALA A 26 -4.31 18.27 2.25
CA ALA A 26 -4.77 18.04 3.61
C ALA A 26 -4.40 16.62 4.08
N PRO A 27 -4.04 16.40 5.36
CA PRO A 27 -3.79 15.07 5.91
C PRO A 27 -4.94 14.09 5.65
N GLU A 28 -6.18 14.58 5.70
CA GLU A 28 -7.40 13.82 5.44
C GLU A 28 -7.50 13.39 3.97
N GLU A 29 -7.10 14.25 3.03
CA GLU A 29 -7.06 13.92 1.60
C GLU A 29 -5.95 12.92 1.31
N LEU A 30 -4.79 13.07 1.95
CA LEU A 30 -3.69 12.11 1.82
C LEU A 30 -4.10 10.71 2.31
N VAL A 31 -4.79 10.63 3.47
CA VAL A 31 -5.29 9.37 4.02
C VAL A 31 -6.37 8.77 3.12
N ARG A 32 -7.29 9.60 2.61
CA ARG A 32 -8.31 9.16 1.67
C ARG A 32 -7.70 8.58 0.40
N ALA A 33 -6.80 9.32 -0.26
CA ALA A 33 -6.13 8.87 -1.47
C ALA A 33 -5.32 7.59 -1.24
N SER A 34 -4.66 7.47 -0.08
CA SER A 34 -3.94 6.25 0.30
C SER A 34 -4.88 5.06 0.53
N LEU A 35 -6.04 5.28 1.15
CA LEU A 35 -7.07 4.25 1.31
C LEU A 35 -7.68 3.85 -0.02
N GLU A 36 -7.97 4.82 -0.89
CA GLU A 36 -8.44 4.56 -2.25
C GLU A 36 -7.39 3.78 -3.04
N GLU A 37 -6.10 4.13 -2.98
CA GLU A 37 -5.02 3.35 -3.58
C GLU A 37 -4.95 1.93 -3.00
N LEU A 38 -5.07 1.78 -1.68
CA LEU A 38 -5.01 0.47 -1.01
C LEU A 38 -6.20 -0.42 -1.40
N LEU A 39 -7.39 0.16 -1.51
CA LEU A 39 -8.62 -0.53 -1.90
C LEU A 39 -8.71 -0.78 -3.41
N THR A 40 -8.09 0.07 -4.23
CA THR A 40 -8.04 -0.07 -5.70
C THR A 40 -6.84 -0.88 -6.17
N ARG A 41 -5.80 -1.05 -5.35
CA ARG A 41 -4.74 -2.02 -5.62
C ARG A 41 -5.39 -3.41 -5.69
N PRO A 42 -5.35 -4.07 -6.85
CA PRO A 42 -5.72 -5.46 -6.92
C PRO A 42 -4.64 -6.21 -6.15
N LEU A 43 -4.96 -6.62 -4.91
CA LEU A 43 -4.20 -7.67 -4.20
C LEU A 43 -3.92 -8.86 -5.13
N ASP A 44 -4.84 -9.11 -6.08
CA ASP A 44 -4.70 -10.08 -7.15
C ASP A 44 -3.49 -9.89 -8.08
N ASP A 45 -3.12 -8.66 -8.47
CA ASP A 45 -2.05 -8.47 -9.45
C ASP A 45 -0.67 -8.62 -8.83
N PHE A 46 -0.52 -8.19 -7.57
CA PHE A 46 0.72 -8.43 -6.82
C PHE A 46 0.88 -9.92 -6.49
N GLN A 47 -0.19 -10.61 -6.10
CA GLN A 47 -0.16 -12.04 -5.80
C GLN A 47 0.08 -12.88 -7.06
N LYS A 48 -0.56 -12.55 -8.20
CA LYS A 48 -0.31 -13.18 -9.50
C LYS A 48 1.11 -12.94 -10.01
N ALA A 49 1.65 -11.73 -9.83
CA ALA A 49 3.03 -11.44 -10.21
C ALA A 49 4.03 -12.24 -9.35
N LEU A 50 3.77 -12.37 -8.05
CA LEU A 50 4.58 -13.15 -7.12
C LEU A 50 4.53 -14.66 -7.44
N GLU A 51 3.34 -15.22 -7.67
CA GLU A 51 3.18 -16.61 -8.12
C GLU A 51 3.88 -16.87 -9.46
N ARG A 52 3.81 -15.92 -10.40
CA ARG A 52 4.45 -16.05 -11.72
C ARG A 52 5.98 -16.02 -11.65
N VAL A 53 6.56 -15.25 -10.72
CA VAL A 53 8.02 -15.23 -10.48
C VAL A 53 8.48 -16.49 -9.75
N LEU A 54 7.73 -16.96 -8.75
CA LEU A 54 8.03 -18.19 -8.02
C LEU A 54 7.91 -19.44 -8.92
N ASN A 55 6.85 -19.54 -9.72
CA ASN A 55 6.67 -20.65 -10.66
C ASN A 55 7.77 -20.68 -11.74
N LYS A 56 8.19 -19.52 -12.27
CA LYS A 56 9.30 -19.46 -13.25
C LYS A 56 10.64 -19.89 -12.66
N ASN A 57 10.92 -19.59 -11.40
CA ASN A 57 12.19 -19.97 -10.77
C ASN A 57 12.23 -21.44 -10.33
N THR A 58 11.08 -22.06 -10.06
CA THR A 58 11.02 -23.49 -9.66
C THR A 58 11.49 -24.41 -10.79
N ASP A 59 11.27 -24.02 -12.05
CA ASP A 59 11.72 -24.78 -13.23
C ASP A 59 13.25 -24.70 -13.43
N LEU A 60 13.85 -23.57 -13.05
CA LEU A 60 15.32 -23.39 -13.08
C LEU A 60 16.01 -24.19 -11.96
N TYR A 61 15.42 -24.24 -10.75
CA TYR A 61 15.98 -25.03 -9.64
C TYR A 61 15.86 -26.55 -9.86
N LYS A 62 14.85 -27.03 -10.59
CA LYS A 62 14.69 -28.47 -10.92
C LYS A 62 15.72 -29.00 -11.94
N ARG A 63 16.33 -28.14 -12.75
CA ARG A 63 17.36 -28.55 -13.75
C ARG A 63 18.78 -28.47 -13.21
N LEU A 64 18.96 -28.04 -11.96
CA LEU A 64 20.25 -27.96 -11.30
C LEU A 64 20.47 -29.07 -10.25
N ALA A 65 19.55 -30.04 -10.16
CA ALA A 65 19.63 -31.23 -9.29
C ALA A 65 19.86 -32.49 -10.12
#